data_AF-A0A946KR39-F1
#
_entry.id   AF-A0A946KR39-F1
#
_cell.length_a   1.000
_cell.length_b   1.000
_cell.length_c   1.000
_cell.angle_alpha   90.00
_cell.angle_beta   90.00
_cell.angle_gamma   90.00
#
_symmetry.space_group_name_H-M   'P 1'
#
loop_
_entity.id
_entity.type
_entity.pdbx_description
1 polymer ?
#
loop_
_entity_poly.entity_id
_entity_poly.type
_entity_poly.pdbx_seq_one_letter_code
_entity_poly.pdbx_strand_id
1 'polypeptide(L)' 'MSTFLTSEVKIGDNLDVMPPAGNFVLNGDEKNIIGICAGSGVTPIISMIKSELAKNTDSNFTLIYG' A
#
# COMPACT_ATOMS: atom_id res chain seq x y z
N MET A 1 13.00 2.42 15.11
CA MET A 1 12.88 2.08 13.68
C MET A 1 12.76 3.31 12.80
N SER A 2 11.71 4.14 12.93
CA SER A 2 11.53 5.32 12.05
C SER A 2 12.75 6.24 12.00
N THR A 3 13.27 6.70 13.15
CA THR A 3 14.46 7.57 13.20
C THR A 3 15.70 6.94 12.55
N PHE A 4 15.93 5.65 12.78
CA PHE A 4 17.02 4.90 12.15
C PHE A 4 16.85 4.89 10.62
N LEU A 5 15.66 4.52 10.13
CA LEU A 5 15.35 4.49 8.70
C LEU A 5 15.47 5.86 8.03
N THR A 6 15.09 6.95 8.72
CA THR A 6 15.09 8.30 8.14
C THR A 6 16.41 9.04 8.26
N SER A 7 17.31 8.61 9.15
CA SER A 7 18.51 9.39 9.51
C SER A 7 19.82 8.66 9.24
N GLU A 8 19.80 7.32 9.27
CA GLU A 8 21.02 6.52 9.24
C GLU A 8 21.15 5.66 7.97
N VAL A 9 20.04 5.10 7.47
CA VAL A 9 20.02 4.23 6.27
C VAL A 9 20.39 5.00 5.00
N LYS A 10 21.24 4.41 4.16
CA LYS A 10 21.74 4.99 2.91
C LYS A 10 21.62 4.04 1.72
N ILE A 11 21.73 4.62 0.53
CA ILE A 11 21.78 3.85 -0.72
C ILE A 11 22.99 2.93 -0.68
N GLY A 12 22.76 1.63 -0.91
CA GLY A 12 23.79 0.58 -0.88
C GLY A 12 23.76 -0.26 0.40
N ASP A 13 23.02 0.15 1.44
CA ASP A 13 22.83 -0.66 2.63
C ASP A 13 21.92 -1.87 2.33
N ASN A 14 22.18 -2.98 3.02
CA ASN A 14 21.31 -4.16 3.00
C ASN A 14 20.42 -4.17 4.25
N LEU A 15 19.14 -4.47 4.08
CA LEU A 15 18.17 -4.56 5.17
C LEU A 15 17.52 -5.94 5.16
N ASP A 16 17.54 -6.63 6.30
CA ASP A 16 16.83 -7.88 6.46
C ASP A 16 15.33 -7.62 6.61
N VAL A 17 14.53 -8.37 5.85
CA VAL A 17 13.07 -8.29 5.88
C VAL A 17 12.45 -9.66 6.06
N MET A 18 11.29 -9.69 6.71
CA MET A 18 10.49 -10.90 6.86
C MET A 18 9.63 -11.15 5.62
N PRO A 19 9.21 -12.41 5.37
CA PRO A 19 8.17 -12.69 4.39
C PRO A 19 6.87 -11.89 4.63
N PRO A 20 6.04 -11.68 3.60
CA PRO A 20 4.78 -10.97 3.74
C PRO A 20 3.86 -11.61 4.79
N ALA A 21 3.15 -10.78 5.55
CA ALA A 21 2.20 -11.21 6.58
C ALA A 21 0.99 -10.28 6.65
N GLY A 22 -0.16 -10.81 7.07
CA GLY A 22 -1.41 -10.07 7.26
C GLY A 22 -2.53 -10.50 6.31
N ASN A 23 -3.78 -10.14 6.66
CA ASN A 23 -4.99 -10.50 5.93
C ASN A 23 -5.70 -9.30 5.28
N PHE A 24 -5.11 -8.11 5.35
CA PHE A 24 -5.69 -6.91 4.77
C PHE A 24 -5.36 -6.84 3.28
N VAL A 25 -6.21 -7.47 2.49
CA VAL A 25 -6.07 -7.62 1.04
C VAL A 25 -7.39 -7.31 0.35
N LEU A 26 -7.33 -6.76 -0.86
CA LEU A 26 -8.49 -6.61 -1.73
C LEU A 26 -8.76 -7.95 -2.41
N ASN A 27 -9.98 -8.47 -2.28
CA ASN A 27 -10.43 -9.72 -2.88
C ASN A 27 -11.59 -9.45 -3.85
N GLY A 28 -11.70 -10.24 -4.92
CA GLY A 28 -12.76 -10.13 -5.90
C GLY A 28 -12.48 -9.12 -7.01
N ASP A 29 -13.44 -9.00 -7.94
CA ASP A 29 -13.41 -8.10 -9.10
C ASP A 29 -14.39 -6.93 -8.89
N GLU A 30 -14.17 -6.17 -7.83
CA GLU A 30 -15.04 -5.06 -7.45
C GLU A 30 -14.84 -3.86 -8.39
N LYS A 31 -15.90 -3.46 -9.09
CA LYS A 31 -15.84 -2.32 -10.01
C LYS A 31 -15.72 -0.97 -9.31
N ASN A 32 -16.16 -0.85 -8.06
CA ASN A 32 -16.16 0.41 -7.32
C ASN A 32 -15.63 0.21 -5.92
N ILE A 33 -14.47 0.78 -5.63
CA ILE A 33 -13.77 0.57 -4.35
C ILE A 33 -13.54 1.93 -3.69
N ILE A 34 -13.76 2.00 -2.37
CA ILE A 34 -13.48 3.17 -1.57
C ILE A 34 -12.40 2.81 -0.55
N GLY A 35 -11.26 3.48 -0.64
CA GLY A 35 -10.20 3.43 0.37
C GLY A 35 -10.30 4.61 1.30
N ILE A 36 -10.28 4.37 2.61
CA ILE A 36 -10.23 5.42 3.63
C ILE A 36 -8.99 5.16 4.47
N CYS A 37 -8.12 6.15 4.60
CA CYS A 37 -6.91 6.03 5.40
C CYS A 37 -6.43 7.40 5.88
N ALA A 38 -5.54 7.38 6.87
CA ALA A 38 -4.87 8.59 7.35
C ALA A 38 -3.40 8.33 7.64
N GLY A 39 -2.57 9.36 7.45
CA GLY A 39 -1.13 9.28 7.66
C GLY A 39 -0.45 8.13 6.88
N SER A 40 0.51 7.46 7.51
CA SER A 40 1.28 6.37 6.87
C SER A 40 0.45 5.14 6.46
N GLY A 41 -0.78 5.02 6.97
CA GLY A 41 -1.74 3.98 6.61
C GLY A 41 -2.17 4.00 5.13
N VAL A 42 -1.82 5.06 4.39
CA VAL A 42 -2.06 5.16 2.93
C VAL A 42 -1.26 4.16 2.11
N THR A 43 -0.12 3.68 2.62
CA THR A 43 0.81 2.81 1.89
C THR A 43 0.15 1.51 1.38
N PRO A 44 -0.53 0.69 2.20
CA PRO A 44 -1.24 -0.48 1.70
C PRO A 44 -2.38 -0.13 0.73
N ILE A 45 -3.08 0.99 0.93
CA ILE A 45 -4.18 1.42 0.05
C ILE A 45 -3.65 1.77 -1.35
N ILE A 46 -2.53 2.49 -1.44
CA ILE A 46 -1.86 2.77 -2.73
C ILE A 46 -1.42 1.47 -3.40
N SER A 47 -0.93 0.49 -2.65
CA SER A 47 -0.57 -0.82 -3.19
C SER A 47 -1.79 -1.53 -3.80
N MET A 48 -2.95 -1.47 -3.14
CA MET A 48 -4.20 -2.04 -3.65
C MET A 48 -4.70 -1.30 -4.90
N ILE A 49 -4.71 0.03 -4.89
CA ILE A 49 -5.10 0.85 -6.06
C ILE A 49 -4.29 0.47 -7.29
N LYS A 50 -2.96 0.40 -7.15
CA LYS A 50 -2.06 0.03 -8.25
C LYS A 50 -2.33 -1.39 -8.76
N SER A 51 -2.50 -2.34 -7.85
CA SER A 51 -2.75 -3.73 -8.20
C SER A 51 -4.08 -3.90 -8.93
N GLU A 52 -5.12 -3.22 -8.47
CA GLU A 52 -6.47 -3.33 -9.04
C GLU A 52 -6.56 -2.68 -10.43
N LEU A 53 -6.09 -1.43 -10.57
CA LEU A 53 -6.14 -0.73 -11.86
C LEU A 53 -5.25 -1.39 -12.92
N ALA A 54 -4.25 -2.17 -12.52
CA ALA A 54 -3.45 -2.98 -13.44
C ALA A 54 -4.18 -4.27 -13.90
N LYS A 55 -5.11 -4.80 -13.10
CA LYS A 55 -5.87 -6.02 -13.41
C LYS A 55 -7.14 -5.72 -14.22
N ASN A 56 -7.90 -4.69 -13.80
CA ASN A 56 -9.20 -4.38 -14.36
C ASN A 56 -9.32 -2.89 -14.70
N THR A 57 -9.41 -2.59 -15.99
CA THR A 57 -9.47 -1.22 -16.49
C THR A 57 -10.83 -0.54 -16.30
N ASP A 58 -11.87 -1.31 -15.94
CA ASP A 58 -13.22 -0.80 -15.66
C ASP A 58 -13.46 -0.54 -14.16
N SER A 59 -12.47 -0.86 -13.31
CA SER A 59 -12.53 -0.60 -11.87
C SER A 59 -12.29 0.89 -11.58
N ASN A 60 -13.14 1.48 -10.74
CA ASN A 60 -13.04 2.83 -10.22
C ASN A 60 -12.66 2.78 -8.73
N PHE A 61 -11.61 3.52 -8.37
CA PHE A 61 -11.14 3.60 -6.99
C PHE A 61 -11.23 5.03 -6.46
N THR A 62 -11.98 5.23 -5.39
CA THR A 62 -12.05 6.51 -4.67
C THR A 62 -11.21 6.45 -3.41
N LEU A 63 -10.28 7.39 -3.23
CA LEU A 63 -9.47 7.50 -2.03
C LEU A 63 -9.91 8.71 -1.21
N ILE A 64 -10.27 8.47 0.05
CA ILE A 64 -10.46 9.51 1.06
C ILE A 64 -9.25 9.44 2.00
N TYR A 65 -8.49 10.52 2.06
CA TYR A 65 -7.25 10.59 2.84
C TYR A 65 -7.28 11.75 3.83
N GLY A 66 -6.82 11.48 5.06
CA GLY A 66 -6.71 12.43 6.17
C GLY A 66 -5.35 12.47 6.86
#